data_AF-A0A127PCX6-F1
#
_entry.id   AF-A0A127PCX6-F1
#
_cell.length_a   1.000
_cell.length_b   1.000
_cell.length_c   1.000
_cell.angle_alpha   90.00
_cell.angle_beta   90.00
_cell.angle_gamma   90.00
#
_symmetry.space_group_name_H-M   'P 1'
#
loop_
_entity.id
_entity.type
_entity.pdbx_description
1 polymer ?
#
loop_
_entity_poly.entity_id
_entity_poly.type
_entity_poly.pdbx_seq_one_letter_code
_entity_poly.pdbx_strand_id
1 'polypeptide(L)'
;MDASELLDLLSTYAVDGANNLYQFEMSPILQLMKSNSNADEIYLFSVHDKDLTNWRLYFNTPDHLGANPRALGVVVRDGKVRSVKAWHFEKLKDGDMPKNIYRGKLPENIGLGDQVCDLLPCAKLVYDDAEELFYSDSEYGALEVTGYGDLDEYPDQVIMAISVISEPVDQQHDM
;
A
#
# COMPACT_ATOMS: atom_id res chain seq x y z
N MET A 1 11.49 -6.31 12.54
CA MET A 1 10.85 -5.41 13.53
C MET A 1 9.80 -6.23 14.24
N ASP A 2 9.86 -6.23 15.57
CA ASP A 2 8.85 -6.90 16.40
C ASP A 2 7.62 -6.00 16.58
N ALA A 3 6.47 -6.60 16.92
CA ALA A 3 5.20 -5.89 17.09
C ALA A 3 5.28 -4.85 18.22
N SER A 4 6.01 -5.14 19.31
CA SER A 4 6.23 -4.18 20.38
C SER A 4 7.03 -2.96 19.89
N GLU A 5 8.08 -3.18 19.09
CA GLU A 5 8.88 -2.09 18.52
C GLU A 5 8.04 -1.23 17.57
N LEU A 6 7.15 -1.84 16.78
CA LEU A 6 6.19 -1.12 15.95
C LEU A 6 5.27 -0.24 16.81
N LEU A 7 4.69 -0.78 17.89
CA LEU A 7 3.78 -0.03 18.76
C LEU A 7 4.49 1.14 19.45
N ASP A 8 5.71 0.93 19.93
CA ASP A 8 6.54 1.97 20.53
C ASP A 8 6.83 3.07 19.51
N LEU A 9 7.20 2.70 18.27
CA LEU A 9 7.41 3.66 17.19
C LEU A 9 6.13 4.44 16.85
N LEU A 10 4.99 3.76 16.69
CA LEU A 10 3.70 4.40 16.38
C LEU A 10 3.28 5.40 17.45
N SER A 11 3.61 5.14 18.72
CA SER A 11 3.27 6.05 19.82
C SER A 11 3.90 7.45 19.66
N THR A 12 5.05 7.54 18.98
CA THR A 12 5.74 8.81 18.73
C THR A 12 5.01 9.70 17.71
N TYR A 13 4.11 9.12 16.91
CA TYR A 13 3.34 9.83 15.88
C TYR A 13 1.89 10.07 16.28
N ALA A 14 1.46 9.63 17.46
CA ALA A 14 0.08 9.80 17.92
C ALA A 14 -0.23 11.29 18.19
N VAL A 15 -1.22 11.83 17.50
CA VAL A 15 -1.71 13.22 17.71
C VAL A 15 -3.00 13.25 18.52
N ASP A 16 -3.81 12.18 18.44
CA ASP A 16 -4.98 11.96 19.27
C ASP A 16 -5.17 10.46 19.50
N GLY A 17 -4.70 10.00 20.66
CA GLY A 17 -4.79 8.59 21.05
C GLY A 17 -6.22 8.10 21.28
N ALA A 18 -7.17 8.98 21.63
CA ALA A 18 -8.56 8.59 21.86
C ALA A 18 -9.28 8.26 20.55
N ASN A 19 -8.92 8.98 19.48
CA ASN A 19 -9.49 8.78 18.14
C ASN A 19 -8.59 7.97 17.20
N ASN A 20 -7.47 7.41 17.71
CA ASN A 20 -6.46 6.68 16.94
C ASN A 20 -5.93 7.49 15.74
N LEU A 21 -5.65 8.78 15.95
CA LEU A 21 -5.09 9.66 14.92
C LEU A 21 -3.58 9.77 15.07
N TYR A 22 -2.89 9.62 13.94
CA TYR A 22 -1.44 9.62 13.82
C TYR A 22 -1.03 10.58 12.71
N GLN A 23 0.07 11.31 12.90
CA GLN A 23 0.67 12.13 11.87
C GLN A 23 2.15 11.78 11.74
N PHE A 24 2.49 11.09 10.65
CA PHE A 24 3.87 10.79 10.29
C PHE A 24 4.55 12.04 9.70
N GLU A 25 5.88 12.02 9.66
CA GLU A 25 6.63 13.12 9.06
C GLU A 25 6.19 13.35 7.60
N MET A 26 5.83 14.60 7.30
CA MET A 26 5.35 15.02 5.97
C MET A 26 4.11 14.26 5.46
N SER A 27 3.35 13.61 6.34
CA SER A 27 2.09 12.94 5.99
C SER A 27 0.86 13.77 6.39
N PRO A 28 -0.29 13.54 5.75
CA PRO A 28 -1.57 13.95 6.34
C PRO A 28 -1.83 13.19 7.64
N ILE A 29 -2.82 13.64 8.40
CA ILE A 29 -3.33 12.88 9.55
C ILE A 29 -3.99 11.60 9.04
N LEU A 30 -3.56 10.48 9.60
CA LEU A 30 -4.10 9.15 9.32
C LEU A 30 -4.83 8.63 10.55
N GLN A 31 -5.94 7.94 10.30
CA GLN A 31 -6.70 7.23 11.32
C GLN A 31 -6.41 5.73 11.23
N LEU A 32 -5.99 5.15 12.35
CA LEU A 32 -5.72 3.73 12.47
C LEU A 32 -7.01 2.95 12.78
N MET A 33 -7.26 1.91 11.99
CA MET A 33 -8.16 0.82 12.29
C MET A 33 -7.32 -0.45 12.52
N LYS A 34 -7.59 -1.15 13.63
CA LYS A 34 -7.00 -2.47 13.90
C LYS A 34 -8.02 -3.55 13.59
N SER A 35 -7.60 -4.60 12.90
CA SER A 35 -8.41 -5.80 12.67
C SER A 35 -7.56 -7.06 12.80
N ASN A 36 -8.20 -8.19 13.10
CA ASN A 36 -7.54 -9.49 13.14
C ASN A 36 -8.11 -10.38 12.04
N SER A 37 -7.25 -11.06 11.28
CA SER A 37 -7.65 -11.98 10.20
C SER A 37 -6.67 -13.14 10.11
N ASN A 38 -7.13 -14.39 10.14
CA ASN A 38 -6.30 -15.59 9.88
C ASN A 38 -4.93 -15.60 10.59
N ALA A 39 -4.92 -15.33 11.90
CA ALA A 39 -3.74 -15.19 12.77
C ALA A 39 -2.87 -13.93 12.58
N ASP A 40 -3.28 -13.03 11.68
CA ASP A 40 -2.63 -11.74 11.47
C ASP A 40 -3.32 -10.62 12.22
N GLU A 41 -2.51 -9.76 12.84
CA GLU A 41 -2.92 -8.43 13.29
C GLU A 41 -2.65 -7.42 12.15
N ILE A 42 -3.69 -6.71 11.74
CA ILE A 42 -3.64 -5.75 10.64
C ILE A 42 -3.83 -4.35 11.21
N TYR A 43 -2.87 -3.48 10.95
CA TYR A 43 -2.87 -2.07 11.29
C TYR A 43 -3.08 -1.28 10.02
N LEU A 44 -4.32 -0.81 9.79
CA LEU A 44 -4.69 -0.10 8.58
C LEU A 44 -4.87 1.40 8.87
N PHE A 45 -4.04 2.22 8.24
CA PHE A 45 -4.08 3.67 8.33
C PHE A 45 -4.77 4.24 7.09
N SER A 46 -5.88 4.94 7.31
CA SER A 46 -6.61 5.65 6.26
C SER A 46 -6.50 7.16 6.46
N VAL A 47 -6.53 7.93 5.39
CA VAL A 47 -6.52 9.39 5.49
C VAL A 47 -7.77 9.85 6.25
N HIS A 48 -7.55 10.64 7.31
CA HIS A 48 -8.64 11.12 8.15
C HIS A 48 -9.48 12.17 7.43
N ASP A 49 -8.83 13.14 6.79
CA ASP A 49 -9.49 14.12 5.93
C ASP A 49 -9.73 13.52 4.54
N LYS A 50 -10.95 13.03 4.32
CA LYS A 50 -11.34 12.38 3.07
C LYS A 50 -11.27 13.33 1.87
N ASP A 51 -11.31 14.64 2.04
CA ASP A 51 -11.21 15.58 0.92
C ASP A 51 -9.81 15.61 0.28
N LEU A 52 -8.80 15.04 0.95
CA LEU A 52 -7.47 14.82 0.40
C LEU A 52 -7.41 13.63 -0.57
N THR A 53 -8.42 12.74 -0.61
CA THR A 53 -8.47 11.63 -1.58
C THR A 53 -8.93 12.07 -2.97
N ASN A 54 -9.39 13.33 -3.10
CA ASN A 54 -9.99 13.88 -4.32
C ASN A 54 -11.15 13.02 -4.87
N TRP A 55 -11.86 12.30 -4.00
CA TRP A 55 -12.98 11.42 -4.34
C TRP A 55 -14.02 12.07 -5.27
N ARG A 56 -14.25 13.38 -5.09
CA ARG A 56 -15.22 14.20 -5.84
C ARG A 56 -14.95 14.28 -7.34
N LEU A 57 -13.77 13.86 -7.79
CA LEU A 57 -13.45 13.79 -9.22
C LEU A 57 -14.26 12.69 -9.94
N TYR A 58 -14.55 11.59 -9.25
CA TYR A 58 -15.15 10.39 -9.85
C TYR A 58 -16.39 9.89 -9.12
N PHE A 59 -16.65 10.38 -7.90
CA PHE A 59 -17.71 9.87 -7.04
C PHE A 59 -18.56 11.01 -6.45
N ASN A 60 -19.76 10.64 -5.98
CA ASN A 60 -20.73 11.58 -5.40
C ASN A 60 -20.64 11.71 -3.87
N THR A 61 -19.91 10.81 -3.21
CA THR A 61 -19.68 10.84 -1.75
C THR A 61 -18.28 10.34 -1.40
N PRO A 62 -17.64 10.86 -0.33
CA PRO A 62 -16.37 10.33 0.17
C PRO A 62 -16.49 8.91 0.75
N ASP A 63 -17.72 8.43 0.98
CA ASP A 63 -17.99 7.07 1.48
C ASP A 63 -18.21 6.05 0.35
N HIS A 64 -18.04 6.46 -0.92
CA HIS A 64 -18.14 5.55 -2.04
C HIS A 64 -17.05 4.47 -1.96
N LEU A 65 -17.37 3.20 -2.27
CA LEU A 65 -16.41 2.09 -2.18
C LEU A 65 -15.14 2.31 -3.02
N GLY A 66 -15.27 3.02 -4.15
CA GLY A 66 -14.14 3.42 -5.00
C GLY A 66 -13.30 4.59 -4.47
N ALA A 67 -13.80 5.36 -3.49
CA ALA A 67 -13.08 6.42 -2.80
C ALA A 67 -12.24 5.79 -1.67
N ASN A 68 -11.26 4.97 -2.05
CA ASN A 68 -10.43 4.20 -1.13
C ASN A 68 -9.47 5.13 -0.35
N PRO A 69 -9.65 5.33 0.97
CA PRO A 69 -8.83 6.25 1.74
C PRO A 69 -7.58 5.59 2.35
N ARG A 70 -7.35 4.29 2.09
CA ARG A 70 -6.20 3.55 2.63
C ARG A 70 -4.91 4.23 2.20
N ALA A 71 -4.01 4.48 3.15
CA ALA A 71 -2.73 5.12 2.90
C ALA A 71 -1.55 4.21 3.25
N LEU A 72 -1.64 3.52 4.39
CA LEU A 72 -0.60 2.65 4.90
C LEU A 72 -1.22 1.44 5.62
N GLY A 73 -0.55 0.30 5.54
CA GLY A 73 -1.01 -0.95 6.12
C GLY A 73 0.18 -1.72 6.63
N VAL A 74 0.08 -2.27 7.84
CA VAL A 74 1.12 -3.11 8.42
C VAL A 74 0.47 -4.41 8.86
N VAL A 75 1.02 -5.53 8.41
CA VAL A 75 0.60 -6.87 8.82
C VAL A 75 1.61 -7.41 9.80
N VAL A 76 1.13 -7.91 10.94
CA VAL A 76 1.94 -8.55 11.98
C VAL A 76 1.47 -9.98 12.13
N ARG A 77 2.41 -10.93 12.08
CA ARG A 77 2.18 -12.37 12.31
C ARG A 77 3.23 -12.89 13.28
N ASP A 78 2.81 -13.68 14.26
CA ASP A 78 3.68 -14.24 15.30
C ASP A 78 4.51 -13.17 16.02
N GLY A 79 3.89 -12.00 16.26
CA GLY A 79 4.56 -10.88 16.91
C GLY A 79 5.63 -10.17 16.08
N LYS A 80 5.71 -10.43 14.77
CA LYS A 80 6.67 -9.78 13.85
C LYS A 80 5.96 -9.07 12.71
N VAL A 81 6.47 -7.90 12.32
CA VAL A 81 6.02 -7.21 11.10
C VAL A 81 6.35 -8.07 9.89
N ARG A 82 5.33 -8.48 9.15
CA ARG A 82 5.44 -9.32 7.96
C ARG A 82 5.43 -8.52 6.67
N SER A 83 4.54 -7.55 6.57
CA SER A 83 4.48 -6.68 5.41
C SER A 83 4.11 -5.26 5.77
N VAL A 84 4.56 -4.33 4.91
CA VAL A 84 4.17 -2.92 4.95
C VAL A 84 3.71 -2.54 3.55
N LYS A 85 2.48 -2.05 3.45
CA LYS A 85 1.82 -1.70 2.19
C LYS A 85 1.44 -0.23 2.17
N ALA A 86 1.80 0.47 1.11
CA ALA A 86 1.42 1.85 0.86
C ALA A 86 0.47 1.93 -0.34
N TRP A 87 -0.52 2.84 -0.28
CA TRP A 87 -1.53 3.02 -1.32
C TRP A 87 -1.54 4.44 -1.88
N HIS A 88 -1.83 4.53 -3.18
CA HIS A 88 -2.12 5.77 -3.89
C HIS A 88 -3.61 6.13 -3.69
N PHE A 89 -3.93 6.77 -2.56
CA PHE A 89 -5.31 7.17 -2.24
C PHE A 89 -5.82 8.41 -2.96
N GLU A 90 -4.92 9.21 -3.56
CA GLU A 90 -5.33 10.38 -4.32
C GLU A 90 -5.89 9.98 -5.68
N LYS A 91 -7.10 10.45 -6.00
CA LYS A 91 -7.60 10.48 -7.36
C LYS A 91 -7.07 11.74 -8.04
N LEU A 92 -6.49 11.60 -9.22
CA LEU A 92 -5.86 12.70 -9.94
C LEU A 92 -6.55 12.87 -11.29
N LYS A 93 -6.61 14.11 -11.78
CA LYS A 93 -6.89 14.34 -13.20
C LYS A 93 -5.62 14.10 -14.01
N ASP A 94 -5.79 13.86 -15.30
CA ASP A 94 -4.65 13.74 -16.22
C ASP A 94 -3.72 14.94 -16.11
N GLY A 95 -2.44 14.66 -15.79
CA GLY A 95 -1.39 15.67 -15.63
C GLY A 95 -1.23 16.27 -14.23
N ASP A 96 -2.12 15.96 -13.27
CA ASP A 96 -1.94 16.37 -11.88
C ASP A 96 -0.91 15.47 -11.16
N MET A 97 -0.16 16.06 -10.24
CA MET A 97 0.80 15.34 -9.38
C MET A 97 0.22 15.12 -7.98
N PRO A 98 0.40 13.93 -7.38
CA PRO A 98 -0.04 13.68 -6.01
C PRO A 98 0.80 14.48 -5.00
N LYS A 99 0.18 14.88 -3.89
CA LYS A 99 0.79 15.78 -2.89
C LYS A 99 0.93 15.16 -1.51
N ASN A 100 0.03 14.26 -1.17
CA ASN A 100 -0.22 13.72 0.17
C ASN A 100 0.11 12.24 0.29
N ILE A 101 0.22 11.51 -0.84
CA ILE A 101 0.58 10.08 -0.82
C ILE A 101 2.03 9.85 -0.38
N TYR A 102 2.36 8.59 -0.09
CA TYR A 102 3.74 8.16 0.09
C TYR A 102 4.57 8.38 -1.18
N ARG A 103 5.69 9.11 -1.04
CA ARG A 103 6.57 9.50 -2.16
C ARG A 103 7.93 8.79 -2.16
N GLY A 104 8.12 7.81 -1.27
CA GLY A 104 9.32 6.99 -1.34
C GLY A 104 9.35 6.19 -2.64
N LYS A 105 10.56 5.90 -3.10
CA LYS A 105 10.81 5.21 -4.37
C LYS A 105 11.68 3.97 -4.11
N LEU A 106 11.51 2.97 -4.95
CA LEU A 106 12.40 1.82 -5.11
C LEU A 106 13.76 2.28 -5.68
N PRO A 107 14.83 1.46 -5.63
CA PRO A 107 16.18 1.86 -6.04
C PRO A 107 16.27 2.47 -7.45
N GLU A 108 15.40 2.05 -8.35
CA GLU A 108 15.29 2.45 -9.76
C GLU A 108 14.46 3.74 -9.94
N ASN A 109 14.16 4.43 -8.84
CA ASN A 109 13.32 5.64 -8.80
C ASN A 109 11.85 5.40 -9.21
N ILE A 110 11.36 4.18 -8.99
CA ILE A 110 9.98 3.75 -9.29
C ILE A 110 9.14 3.74 -8.00
N GLY A 111 7.88 4.17 -8.04
CA GLY A 111 6.98 4.14 -6.89
C GLY A 111 5.52 4.36 -7.27
N LEU A 112 4.71 4.75 -6.29
CA LEU A 112 3.27 4.96 -6.49
C LEU A 112 3.01 5.99 -7.61
N GLY A 113 2.11 5.63 -8.53
CA GLY A 113 1.71 6.45 -9.69
C GLY A 113 2.57 6.27 -10.94
N ASP A 114 3.72 5.60 -10.86
CA ASP A 114 4.50 5.23 -12.04
C ASP A 114 3.89 3.99 -12.74
N GLN A 115 4.39 3.61 -13.92
CA GLN A 115 3.87 2.45 -14.64
C GLN A 115 4.38 1.14 -14.02
N VAL A 116 3.54 0.11 -14.00
CA VAL A 116 3.94 -1.23 -13.52
C VAL A 116 5.04 -1.81 -14.42
N CYS A 117 4.97 -1.55 -15.73
CA CYS A 117 5.95 -2.05 -16.70
C CYS A 117 7.36 -1.47 -16.51
N ASP A 118 7.51 -0.34 -15.80
CA ASP A 118 8.82 0.24 -15.46
C ASP A 118 9.65 -0.68 -14.56
N LEU A 119 9.02 -1.67 -13.89
CA LEU A 119 9.70 -2.66 -13.06
C LEU A 119 10.31 -3.83 -13.86
N LEU A 120 9.85 -4.08 -15.09
CA LEU A 120 10.32 -5.21 -15.90
C LEU A 120 11.83 -5.26 -16.18
N PRO A 121 12.55 -4.12 -16.32
CA PRO A 121 14.00 -4.13 -16.48
C PRO A 121 14.78 -4.61 -15.24
N CYS A 122 14.18 -4.55 -14.05
CA CYS A 122 14.85 -4.82 -12.78
C CYS A 122 14.25 -5.98 -11.98
N ALA A 123 13.05 -6.45 -12.33
CA ALA A 123 12.35 -7.53 -11.65
C ALA A 123 11.59 -8.43 -12.63
N LYS A 124 11.50 -9.72 -12.31
CA LYS A 124 10.50 -10.59 -12.94
C LYS A 124 9.17 -10.40 -12.22
N LEU A 125 8.11 -10.14 -12.98
CA LEU A 125 6.76 -9.99 -12.45
C LEU A 125 5.90 -11.20 -12.85
N VAL A 126 5.19 -11.77 -11.88
CA VAL A 126 4.16 -12.79 -12.11
C VAL A 126 2.83 -12.22 -11.64
N TYR A 127 1.84 -12.19 -12.52
CA TYR A 127 0.49 -11.77 -12.19
C TYR A 127 -0.29 -12.93 -11.56
N ASP A 128 -0.94 -12.66 -10.42
CA ASP A 128 -1.93 -13.52 -9.80
C ASP A 128 -3.31 -12.90 -10.00
N ASP A 129 -4.12 -13.53 -10.85
CA ASP A 129 -5.48 -13.08 -11.18
C ASP A 129 -6.46 -13.22 -10.01
N ALA A 130 -6.23 -14.18 -9.10
CA ALA A 130 -7.12 -14.37 -7.96
C ALA A 130 -7.00 -13.23 -6.93
N GLU A 131 -5.80 -12.66 -6.81
CA GLU A 131 -5.50 -11.59 -5.88
C GLU A 131 -5.39 -10.21 -6.54
N GLU A 132 -5.37 -10.16 -7.88
CA GLU A 132 -5.14 -8.97 -8.68
C GLU A 132 -3.82 -8.26 -8.31
N LEU A 133 -2.75 -9.06 -8.15
CA LEU A 133 -1.42 -8.60 -7.73
C LEU A 133 -0.34 -9.09 -8.68
N PHE A 134 0.68 -8.26 -8.89
CA PHE A 134 1.97 -8.65 -9.44
C PHE A 134 2.94 -8.94 -8.31
N TYR A 135 3.63 -10.07 -8.41
CA TYR A 135 4.67 -10.50 -7.50
C TYR A 135 6.04 -10.37 -8.15
N SER A 136 6.96 -9.67 -7.49
CA SER A 136 8.37 -9.70 -7.90
C SER A 136 9.05 -10.98 -7.43
N ASP A 137 10.14 -11.34 -8.10
CA ASP A 137 11.06 -12.34 -7.58
C ASP A 137 11.70 -11.90 -6.24
N SER A 138 12.34 -12.88 -5.56
CA SER A 138 13.01 -12.67 -4.28
C SER A 138 14.35 -11.93 -4.41
N GLU A 139 14.97 -11.88 -5.60
CA GLU A 139 16.17 -11.09 -5.84
C GLU A 139 15.86 -9.59 -5.77
N TYR A 140 14.64 -9.21 -6.17
CA TYR A 140 14.10 -7.86 -6.07
C TYR A 140 13.26 -7.61 -4.80
N GLY A 141 13.40 -8.46 -3.78
CA GLY A 141 12.84 -8.21 -2.45
C GLY A 141 11.36 -8.59 -2.26
N ALA A 142 10.81 -9.46 -3.11
CA ALA A 142 9.45 -10.02 -2.98
C ALA A 142 8.37 -8.94 -2.80
N LEU A 143 8.33 -7.99 -3.73
CA LEU A 143 7.34 -6.92 -3.77
C LEU A 143 5.99 -7.44 -4.29
N GLU A 144 4.91 -6.96 -3.69
CA GLU A 144 3.57 -7.00 -4.31
C GLU A 144 3.24 -5.63 -4.87
N VAL A 145 2.71 -5.61 -6.09
CA VAL A 145 2.15 -4.42 -6.72
C VAL A 145 0.73 -4.72 -7.16
N THR A 146 -0.21 -3.82 -6.92
CA THR A 146 -1.59 -4.00 -7.42
C THR A 146 -1.65 -4.00 -8.95
N GLY A 147 -2.39 -4.93 -9.52
CA GLY A 147 -2.73 -5.00 -10.94
C GLY A 147 -4.23 -5.13 -11.17
N TYR A 148 -4.62 -5.23 -12.44
CA TYR A 148 -5.98 -5.57 -12.88
C TYR A 148 -5.98 -6.42 -14.17
N GLY A 149 -4.88 -7.13 -14.42
CA GLY A 149 -4.68 -8.03 -15.56
C GLY A 149 -3.21 -8.11 -15.95
N ASP A 150 -2.86 -9.03 -16.85
CA ASP A 150 -1.48 -9.16 -17.35
C ASP A 150 -1.03 -7.90 -18.12
N LEU A 151 0.29 -7.63 -18.09
CA LEU A 151 0.88 -6.48 -18.77
C LEU A 151 0.80 -6.56 -20.30
N ASP A 152 0.65 -7.76 -20.87
CA ASP A 152 0.45 -7.93 -22.31
C ASP A 152 -0.92 -7.39 -22.76
N GLU A 153 -1.94 -7.50 -21.90
CA GLU A 153 -3.29 -7.01 -22.19
C GLU A 153 -3.48 -5.56 -21.72
N TYR A 154 -2.90 -5.21 -20.57
CA TYR A 154 -3.02 -3.91 -19.94
C TYR A 154 -1.62 -3.32 -19.64
N PRO A 155 -0.89 -2.83 -20.65
CA PRO A 155 0.49 -2.38 -20.48
C PRO A 155 0.63 -1.07 -19.70
N ASP A 156 -0.39 -0.21 -19.73
CA ASP A 156 -0.37 1.13 -19.14
C ASP A 156 -0.84 1.16 -17.67
N GLN A 157 -0.86 0.00 -17.00
CA GLN A 157 -1.20 -0.12 -15.59
C GLN A 157 -0.30 0.76 -14.73
N VAL A 158 -0.89 1.44 -13.75
CA VAL A 158 -0.17 2.28 -12.79
C VAL A 158 -0.08 1.61 -11.42
N ILE A 159 1.00 1.86 -10.73
CA ILE A 159 1.25 1.33 -9.39
C ILE A 159 0.34 2.04 -8.37
N MET A 160 -0.78 1.40 -8.04
CA MET A 160 -1.76 1.93 -7.07
C MET A 160 -1.47 1.52 -5.62
N ALA A 161 -0.74 0.44 -5.40
CA ALA A 161 -0.18 0.09 -4.11
C ALA A 161 1.11 -0.72 -4.27
N ILE A 162 2.03 -0.56 -3.32
CA ILE A 162 3.25 -1.36 -3.20
C ILE A 162 3.29 -1.97 -1.80
N SER A 163 3.56 -3.26 -1.71
CA SER A 163 3.83 -3.98 -0.47
C SER A 163 5.28 -4.47 -0.48
N VAL A 164 5.98 -4.30 0.64
CA VAL A 164 7.24 -5.01 0.91
C VAL A 164 6.93 -6.12 1.89
N ILE A 165 7.38 -7.34 1.57
CA ILE A 165 7.20 -8.53 2.41
C ILE A 165 8.56 -8.94 2.98
N SER A 166 8.62 -9.21 4.27
CA SER A 166 9.85 -9.54 4.98
C SER A 166 10.32 -10.99 4.81
N GLU A 167 9.43 -11.90 4.43
CA GLU A 167 9.76 -13.27 4.03
C GLU A 167 8.79 -13.66 2.90
N PRO A 168 9.26 -14.14 1.74
CA PRO A 168 8.36 -14.69 0.73
C PRO A 168 7.57 -15.82 1.40
N VAL A 169 6.24 -15.76 1.31
CA VAL A 169 5.45 -16.97 1.52
C VAL A 169 6.00 -17.96 0.51
N ASP A 170 6.52 -19.11 0.97
CA ASP A 170 6.80 -20.22 0.08
C ASP A 170 5.50 -20.48 -0.69
N GLN A 171 5.38 -19.94 -1.90
CA GLN A 171 4.35 -20.35 -2.84
C GLN A 171 4.74 -21.75 -3.24
N GLN A 172 4.36 -22.72 -2.41
CA GLN A 172 4.16 -24.10 -2.84
C GLN A 172 3.05 -24.08 -3.88
N HIS A 173 3.41 -23.73 -5.12
CA HIS A 173 2.73 -24.28 -6.27
C HIS A 173 3.12 -25.75 -6.33
N ASP A 174 2.38 -26.58 -5.59
CA ASP A 174 2.29 -28.00 -5.90
C ASP A 174 1.76 -28.09 -7.34
N MET A 175 2.64 -28.54 -8.25
CA MET A 175 2.27 -29.10 -9.55
C MET A 175 1.82 -30.55 -9.38
#